data_AF-A0A539DZX7-F1
#
_entry.id   AF-A0A539DZX7-F1
#
_cell.length_a   1.000
_cell.length_b   1.000
_cell.length_c   1.000
_cell.angle_alpha   90.00
_cell.angle_beta   90.00
_cell.angle_gamma   90.00
#
_symmetry.space_group_name_H-M   'P 1'
#
loop_
_entity.id
_entity.type
_entity.pdbx_description
1 polymer ?
#
loop_
_entity_poly.entity_id
_entity_poly.type
_entity_poly.pdbx_seq_one_letter_code
_entity_poly.pdbx_strand_id
1 'polypeptide(L)'
;MTPTTVQLIGAALFAIAILHTFATKYFERLAHRQPAHAGIWHLLGEVEVVFGFWAMVLAVAMFAIDGAAATTHYIDSRNFTEPMFVFAIMVIAGTRPILQTAMAAVRLISRSVPLPGSMGYYIVVMIFVPLLGSFITEPAAMTLAALILAERFFSCGISLRLKYATLGVLLVNISI
;
A
#
# COMPACT_ATOMS: atom_id res chain seq x y z
N MET A 1 28.62 -17.75 13.14
CA MET A 1 27.72 -18.81 12.67
C MET A 1 27.70 -18.78 11.15
N THR A 2 27.90 -19.92 10.48
CA THR A 2 27.82 -20.01 9.01
C THR A 2 26.36 -20.06 8.58
N PRO A 3 25.93 -19.23 7.61
CA PRO A 3 24.54 -19.22 7.17
C PRO A 3 24.16 -20.57 6.56
N THR A 4 22.94 -21.04 6.83
CA THR A 4 22.42 -22.27 6.22
C THR A 4 22.09 -22.03 4.75
N THR A 5 22.03 -23.10 3.96
CA THR A 5 21.68 -23.03 2.54
C THR A 5 20.31 -22.37 2.32
N VAL A 6 19.32 -22.71 3.16
CA VAL A 6 17.98 -22.10 3.12
C VAL A 6 18.03 -20.60 3.45
N GLN A 7 18.89 -20.16 4.38
CA GLN A 7 19.04 -18.73 4.69
C GLN A 7 19.63 -17.95 3.50
N LEU A 8 20.62 -18.52 2.80
CA LEU A 8 21.19 -17.91 1.60
C LEU A 8 20.16 -17.82 0.47
N ILE A 9 19.38 -18.89 0.26
CA ILE A 9 18.28 -18.92 -0.71
C ILE A 9 17.22 -17.89 -0.33
N GLY A 10 16.81 -17.84 0.93
CA GLY A 10 15.84 -16.85 1.42
C GLY A 10 16.32 -15.42 1.19
N ALA A 11 17.59 -15.12 1.47
CA ALA A 11 18.16 -13.80 1.23
C ALA A 11 18.19 -13.45 -0.27
N ALA A 12 18.56 -14.40 -1.14
CA ALA A 12 18.54 -14.20 -2.58
C ALA A 12 17.11 -13.98 -3.11
N LEU A 13 16.16 -14.81 -2.71
CA LEU A 13 14.74 -14.67 -3.09
C LEU A 13 14.16 -13.35 -2.60
N PHE A 14 14.52 -12.91 -1.39
CA PHE A 14 14.10 -11.61 -0.87
C PHE A 14 14.67 -10.45 -1.70
N ALA A 15 15.95 -10.51 -2.07
CA ALA A 15 16.56 -9.50 -2.94
C ALA A 15 15.86 -9.46 -4.32
N ILE A 16 15.54 -10.63 -4.88
CA ILE A 16 14.80 -10.71 -6.14
C ILE A 16 13.36 -10.19 -5.97
N ALA A 17 12.70 -10.47 -4.85
CA ALA A 17 11.38 -9.94 -4.54
C ALA A 17 11.39 -8.40 -4.53
N ILE A 18 12.38 -7.77 -3.89
CA ILE A 18 12.55 -6.32 -3.90
C ILE A 18 12.72 -5.80 -5.33
N LEU A 19 13.59 -6.43 -6.13
CA LEU A 19 13.79 -6.05 -7.53
C LEU A 19 12.49 -6.17 -8.34
N HIS A 20 11.71 -7.21 -8.10
CA HIS A 20 10.40 -7.41 -8.73
C HIS A 20 9.40 -6.32 -8.30
N THR A 21 9.33 -5.97 -7.02
CA THR A 21 8.46 -4.90 -6.51
C THR A 21 8.72 -3.57 -7.21
N PHE A 22 9.99 -3.18 -7.40
CA PHE A 22 10.35 -1.98 -8.16
C PHE A 22 10.11 -2.10 -9.68
N ALA A 23 10.04 -3.33 -10.19
CA ALA A 23 9.76 -3.62 -11.59
C ALA A 23 8.27 -3.76 -11.92
N THR A 24 7.35 -3.77 -10.94
CA THR A 24 5.89 -3.93 -11.12
C THR A 24 5.29 -3.06 -12.24
N LYS A 25 5.71 -1.79 -12.35
CA LYS A 25 5.30 -0.87 -13.44
C LYS A 25 5.67 -1.35 -14.85
N TYR A 26 6.66 -2.21 -14.98
CA TYR A 26 6.98 -2.88 -16.25
C TYR A 26 5.95 -3.98 -16.57
N PHE A 27 5.57 -4.78 -15.58
CA PHE A 27 4.56 -5.83 -15.71
C PHE A 27 3.17 -5.25 -16.02
N GLU A 28 2.80 -4.14 -15.39
CA GLU A 28 1.56 -3.42 -15.71
C GLU A 28 1.53 -2.91 -17.17
N ARG A 29 2.66 -2.37 -17.67
CA ARG A 29 2.79 -1.98 -19.08
C ARG A 29 2.72 -3.18 -20.02
N LEU A 30 3.23 -4.33 -19.61
CA LEU A 30 3.16 -5.57 -20.39
C LEU A 30 1.73 -6.11 -20.45
N ALA A 31 0.96 -5.98 -19.35
CA ALA A 31 -0.46 -6.33 -19.31
C ALA A 31 -1.27 -5.56 -20.35
N HIS A 32 -1.01 -4.26 -20.52
CA HIS A 32 -1.67 -3.45 -21.55
C HIS A 32 -1.24 -3.80 -22.99
N ARG A 33 -0.01 -4.31 -23.18
CA ARG A 33 0.52 -4.64 -24.51
C ARG A 33 0.16 -6.06 -24.97
N GLN A 34 -0.05 -6.99 -24.04
CA GLN A 34 -0.30 -8.41 -24.33
C GLN A 34 -1.66 -8.85 -23.77
N PRO A 35 -2.77 -8.56 -24.48
CA PRO A 35 -4.12 -8.82 -23.98
C PRO A 35 -4.40 -10.30 -23.69
N ALA A 36 -3.73 -11.22 -24.40
CA ALA A 36 -3.90 -12.66 -24.18
C ALA A 36 -3.48 -13.16 -22.79
N HIS A 37 -2.55 -12.46 -22.11
CA HIS A 37 -2.05 -12.83 -20.79
C HIS A 37 -2.15 -11.66 -19.79
N ALA A 38 -2.99 -10.67 -20.09
CA ALA A 38 -3.09 -9.44 -19.30
C ALA A 38 -3.39 -9.71 -17.82
N GLY A 39 -4.21 -10.72 -17.51
CA GLY A 39 -4.51 -11.08 -16.12
C GLY A 39 -3.28 -11.51 -15.31
N ILE A 40 -2.40 -12.33 -15.90
CA ILE A 40 -1.16 -12.78 -15.23
C ILE A 40 -0.21 -11.60 -15.05
N TRP A 41 -0.05 -10.78 -16.08
CA TRP A 41 0.82 -9.60 -16.03
C TRP A 41 0.32 -8.55 -15.04
N HIS A 42 -0.99 -8.39 -14.91
CA HIS A 42 -1.60 -7.50 -13.92
C HIS A 42 -1.38 -8.03 -12.50
N LEU A 43 -1.61 -9.33 -12.29
CA LEU A 43 -1.38 -9.99 -11.00
C LEU A 43 0.08 -9.86 -10.54
N LEU A 44 1.05 -10.05 -11.45
CA LEU A 44 2.48 -9.82 -11.15
C LEU A 44 2.86 -8.33 -11.05
N GLY A 45 1.94 -7.42 -11.39
CA GLY A 45 2.10 -5.98 -11.22
C GLY A 45 1.68 -5.48 -9.83
N GLU A 46 0.92 -6.27 -9.05
CA GLU A 46 0.52 -5.90 -7.70
C GLU A 46 1.63 -6.25 -6.69
N VAL A 47 2.03 -5.26 -5.88
CA VAL A 47 3.16 -5.42 -4.96
C VAL A 47 2.89 -6.48 -3.88
N GLU A 48 1.63 -6.61 -3.44
CA GLU A 48 1.17 -7.60 -2.47
C GLU A 48 1.31 -9.03 -3.03
N VAL A 49 0.93 -9.21 -4.30
CA VAL A 49 1.05 -10.49 -4.99
C VAL A 49 2.52 -10.85 -5.18
N VAL A 50 3.38 -9.89 -5.51
CA VAL A 50 4.83 -10.14 -5.66
C VAL A 50 5.40 -10.78 -4.40
N PHE A 51 5.07 -10.27 -3.21
CA PHE A 51 5.52 -10.87 -1.95
C PHE A 51 4.95 -12.28 -1.73
N GLY A 52 3.66 -12.49 -1.98
CA GLY A 52 3.03 -13.82 -1.86
C GLY A 52 3.63 -14.84 -2.83
N PHE A 53 3.92 -14.43 -4.06
CA PHE A 53 4.53 -15.26 -5.09
C PHE A 53 5.93 -15.73 -4.67
N TRP A 54 6.79 -14.82 -4.20
CA TRP A 54 8.14 -15.19 -3.75
C TRP A 54 8.14 -15.99 -2.45
N ALA A 55 7.17 -15.79 -1.56
CA ALA A 55 6.97 -16.64 -0.39
C ALA A 55 6.62 -18.09 -0.78
N MET A 56 5.78 -18.27 -1.80
CA MET A 56 5.50 -19.59 -2.37
C MET A 56 6.74 -20.22 -3.00
N VAL A 57 7.55 -19.45 -3.74
CA VAL A 57 8.83 -19.95 -4.30
C VAL A 57 9.78 -20.40 -3.20
N LEU A 58 9.85 -19.66 -2.08
CA LEU A 58 10.64 -20.06 -0.92
C LEU A 58 10.12 -21.38 -0.33
N ALA A 59 8.81 -21.53 -0.15
CA ALA A 59 8.23 -22.76 0.37
C ALA A 59 8.53 -23.97 -0.54
N VAL A 60 8.48 -23.80 -1.87
CA VAL A 60 8.86 -24.84 -2.83
C VAL A 60 10.37 -25.16 -2.74
N ALA A 61 11.22 -24.16 -2.58
CA ALA A 61 12.66 -24.37 -2.41
C ALA A 61 12.98 -25.13 -1.11
N MET A 62 12.33 -24.78 0.00
CA MET A 62 12.46 -25.51 1.27
C MET A 62 11.95 -26.95 1.13
N PHE A 63 10.83 -27.15 0.45
CA PHE A 63 10.28 -28.48 0.20
C PHE A 63 11.26 -29.35 -0.60
N ALA A 64 11.92 -28.77 -1.61
CA ALA A 64 12.87 -29.49 -2.44
C ALA A 64 14.17 -29.86 -1.71
N ILE A 65 14.60 -29.05 -0.72
CA ILE A 65 15.88 -29.21 -0.02
C ILE A 65 15.74 -30.01 1.26
N ASP A 66 14.78 -29.63 2.12
CA ASP A 66 14.61 -30.17 3.47
C ASP A 66 13.38 -31.10 3.58
N GLY A 67 12.57 -31.19 2.53
CA GLY A 67 11.40 -32.06 2.46
C GLY A 67 10.11 -31.46 3.03
N ALA A 68 9.03 -32.23 2.91
CA ALA A 68 7.69 -31.81 3.29
C ALA A 68 7.56 -31.45 4.77
N ALA A 69 8.03 -32.34 5.66
CA ALA A 69 7.86 -32.21 7.10
C ALA A 69 8.57 -30.97 7.68
N ALA A 70 9.79 -30.69 7.22
CA ALA A 70 10.53 -29.50 7.63
C ALA A 70 9.85 -28.21 7.14
N THR A 71 9.32 -28.21 5.92
CA THR A 71 8.64 -27.07 5.32
C THR A 71 7.32 -26.75 6.01
N THR A 72 6.46 -27.76 6.25
CA THR A 72 5.19 -27.55 6.97
C THR A 72 5.45 -27.10 8.40
N HIS A 73 6.40 -27.72 9.09
CA HIS A 73 6.79 -27.29 10.44
C HIS A 73 7.30 -25.84 10.46
N TYR A 74 8.09 -25.43 9.46
CA TYR A 74 8.52 -24.03 9.35
C TYR A 74 7.33 -23.08 9.25
N ILE A 75 6.39 -23.35 8.32
CA ILE A 75 5.19 -22.53 8.10
C ILE A 75 4.33 -22.48 9.37
N ASP A 76 4.03 -23.64 9.96
CA ASP A 76 3.18 -23.75 11.16
C ASP A 76 3.80 -23.09 12.39
N SER A 77 5.14 -23.00 12.45
CA SER A 77 5.85 -22.33 13.55
C SER A 77 5.83 -20.80 13.47
N ARG A 78 5.38 -20.21 12.35
CA ARG A 78 5.33 -18.75 12.19
C ARG A 78 4.03 -18.20 12.81
N ASN A 79 4.14 -17.06 13.50
CA ASN A 79 2.98 -16.37 14.03
C ASN A 79 2.41 -15.42 12.97
N PHE A 80 1.22 -15.73 12.46
CA PHE A 80 0.50 -14.91 11.48
C PHE A 80 -0.57 -14.01 12.11
N THR A 81 -0.70 -13.96 13.44
CA THR A 81 -1.75 -13.20 14.12
C THR A 81 -1.69 -11.71 13.79
N GLU A 82 -0.50 -11.10 13.92
CA GLU A 82 -0.28 -9.70 13.58
C GLU A 82 -0.45 -9.43 12.07
N PRO A 83 0.18 -10.19 11.15
CA PRO A 83 -0.06 -10.04 9.70
C PRO A 83 -1.53 -10.17 9.30
N MET A 84 -2.26 -11.14 9.84
CA MET A 84 -3.69 -11.32 9.55
C MET A 84 -4.53 -10.16 10.07
N PHE A 85 -4.23 -9.66 11.27
CA PHE A 85 -4.91 -8.50 11.83
C PHE A 85 -4.70 -7.25 10.95
N VAL A 86 -3.45 -6.96 10.58
CA VAL A 86 -3.10 -5.84 9.70
C VAL A 86 -3.78 -5.99 8.34
N PHE A 87 -3.74 -7.20 7.75
CA PHE A 87 -4.40 -7.49 6.48
C PHE A 87 -5.91 -7.27 6.55
N ALA A 88 -6.57 -7.78 7.59
CA ALA A 88 -8.01 -7.62 7.78
C ALA A 88 -8.41 -6.14 7.89
N ILE A 89 -7.68 -5.35 8.68
CA ILE A 89 -7.92 -3.91 8.80
C ILE A 89 -7.67 -3.20 7.46
N MET A 90 -6.57 -3.51 6.76
CA MET A 90 -6.27 -2.91 5.46
C MET A 90 -7.37 -3.16 4.42
N VAL A 91 -7.88 -4.40 4.35
CA VAL A 91 -9.00 -4.77 3.46
C VAL A 91 -10.27 -4.01 3.83
N ILE A 92 -10.62 -3.98 5.11
CA ILE A 92 -11.82 -3.29 5.61
C ILE A 92 -11.70 -1.78 5.38
N ALA A 93 -10.57 -1.18 5.71
CA ALA A 93 -10.24 0.24 5.55
C ALA A 93 -10.37 0.75 4.11
N GLY A 94 -10.01 -0.09 3.14
CA GLY A 94 -10.15 0.22 1.71
C GLY A 94 -11.59 0.19 1.18
N THR A 95 -12.58 -0.20 1.99
CA THR A 95 -13.97 -0.31 1.53
C THR A 95 -14.62 1.06 1.30
N ARG A 96 -15.53 1.13 0.31
CA ARG A 96 -16.27 2.36 -0.03
C ARG A 96 -16.98 2.99 1.18
N PRO A 97 -17.67 2.25 2.07
CA PRO A 97 -18.35 2.86 3.21
C PRO A 97 -17.38 3.59 4.15
N ILE A 98 -16.19 3.04 4.39
CA ILE A 98 -15.18 3.68 5.26
C ILE A 98 -14.65 4.95 4.61
N LEU A 99 -14.25 4.89 3.34
CA LEU A 99 -13.77 6.06 2.61
C LEU A 99 -14.83 7.17 2.53
N GLN A 100 -16.09 6.82 2.29
CA GLN A 100 -17.20 7.78 2.26
C GLN A 100 -17.46 8.40 3.64
N THR A 101 -17.37 7.60 4.70
CA THR A 101 -17.53 8.08 6.09
C THR A 101 -16.39 9.03 6.46
N ALA A 102 -15.15 8.69 6.12
CA ALA A 102 -13.99 9.56 6.31
C ALA A 102 -14.13 10.89 5.54
N MET A 103 -14.56 10.85 4.27
CA MET A 103 -14.88 12.06 3.50
C MET A 103 -16.01 12.89 4.12
N ALA A 104 -17.04 12.25 4.67
CA ALA A 104 -18.12 12.93 5.37
C ALA A 104 -17.61 13.61 6.65
N ALA A 105 -16.75 12.96 7.42
CA ALA A 105 -16.12 13.52 8.61
C ALA A 105 -15.24 14.75 8.27
N VAL A 106 -14.40 14.66 7.24
CA VAL A 106 -13.61 15.80 6.73
C VAL A 106 -14.53 16.98 6.37
N ARG A 107 -15.63 16.71 5.65
CA ARG A 107 -16.62 17.75 5.29
C ARG A 107 -17.28 18.36 6.52
N LEU A 108 -17.64 17.56 7.51
CA LEU A 108 -18.27 18.04 8.74
C LEU A 108 -17.31 18.94 9.55
N ILE A 109 -16.09 18.47 9.78
CA ILE A 109 -15.07 19.21 10.54
C ILE A 109 -14.67 20.50 9.82
N SER A 110 -14.60 20.48 8.48
CA SER A 110 -14.29 21.69 7.71
C SER A 110 -15.33 22.79 7.87
N ARG A 111 -16.60 22.46 8.16
CA ARG A 111 -17.66 23.44 8.39
C ARG A 111 -17.52 24.16 9.72
N SER A 112 -16.86 23.55 10.70
CA SER A 112 -16.59 24.19 12.00
C SER A 112 -15.34 25.07 12.01
N VAL A 113 -14.55 25.08 10.93
CA VAL A 113 -13.36 25.92 10.81
C VAL A 113 -13.76 27.28 10.21
N PRO A 114 -13.65 28.39 10.97
CA PRO A 114 -14.06 29.72 10.52
C PRO A 114 -13.01 30.34 9.59
N LEU A 115 -12.78 29.73 8.42
CA LEU A 115 -11.86 30.24 7.40
C LEU A 115 -12.59 30.47 6.07
N PRO A 116 -12.17 31.49 5.30
CA PRO A 116 -12.82 31.83 4.05
C PRO A 116 -12.60 30.76 2.97
N GLY A 117 -13.65 30.48 2.19
CA GLY A 117 -13.60 29.66 0.99
C GLY A 117 -13.16 28.21 1.23
N SER A 118 -12.26 27.71 0.37
CA SER A 118 -11.76 26.33 0.40
C SER A 118 -10.61 26.10 1.38
N MET A 119 -10.13 27.15 2.07
CA MET A 119 -8.93 27.06 2.91
C MET A 119 -9.15 26.24 4.18
N GLY A 120 -10.32 26.35 4.82
CA GLY A 120 -10.67 25.52 5.98
C GLY A 120 -10.71 24.03 5.62
N TYR A 121 -11.24 23.71 4.44
CA TYR A 121 -11.27 22.34 3.93
C TYR A 121 -9.86 21.80 3.64
N TYR A 122 -8.98 22.61 3.04
CA TYR A 122 -7.58 22.24 2.79
C TYR A 122 -6.85 21.89 4.09
N ILE A 123 -6.94 22.75 5.11
CA ILE A 123 -6.26 22.53 6.40
C ILE A 123 -6.76 21.26 7.08
N VAL A 124 -8.07 21.03 7.07
CA VAL A 124 -8.64 19.80 7.63
C VAL A 124 -8.13 18.58 6.87
N VAL A 125 -8.06 18.61 5.54
CA VAL A 125 -7.48 17.50 4.77
C VAL A 125 -6.03 17.26 5.15
N MET A 126 -5.21 18.32 5.25
CA MET A 126 -3.79 18.21 5.55
C MET A 126 -3.45 17.77 6.98
N ILE A 127 -4.39 17.88 7.92
CA ILE A 127 -4.18 17.53 9.34
C ILE A 127 -4.99 16.29 9.72
N PHE A 128 -6.30 16.31 9.48
CA PHE A 128 -7.22 15.26 9.92
C PHE A 128 -7.06 13.97 9.11
N VAL A 129 -6.77 14.04 7.80
CA VAL A 129 -6.62 12.82 7.01
C VAL A 129 -5.37 12.03 7.40
N PRO A 130 -4.19 12.65 7.61
CA PRO A 130 -3.04 11.94 8.20
C PRO A 130 -3.35 11.30 9.55
N LEU A 131 -4.05 11.99 10.45
CA LEU A 131 -4.47 11.43 11.74
C LEU A 131 -5.46 10.25 11.58
N LEU A 132 -6.36 10.33 10.59
CA LEU A 132 -7.22 9.20 10.24
C LEU A 132 -6.42 7.99 9.72
N GLY A 133 -5.22 8.20 9.19
CA GLY A 133 -4.30 7.13 8.77
C GLY A 133 -4.04 6.12 9.87
N SER A 134 -3.97 6.54 11.14
CA SER A 134 -3.81 5.65 12.29
C SER A 134 -5.03 4.75 12.56
N PHE A 135 -6.22 5.13 12.08
CA PHE A 135 -7.46 4.38 12.28
C PHE A 135 -7.83 3.49 11.10
N ILE A 136 -7.53 3.92 9.87
CA ILE A 136 -7.84 3.16 8.67
C ILE A 136 -6.62 2.36 8.21
N THR A 137 -5.62 3.04 7.64
CA THR A 137 -4.26 2.62 7.32
C THR A 137 -3.62 3.81 6.59
N GLU A 138 -2.30 3.91 6.62
CA GLU A 138 -1.56 4.96 5.89
C GLU A 138 -1.88 4.96 4.39
N PRO A 139 -1.89 3.82 3.66
CA PRO A 139 -2.16 3.83 2.23
C PRO A 139 -3.60 4.26 1.91
N ALA A 140 -4.58 3.89 2.73
CA ALA A 140 -5.97 4.29 2.55
C ALA A 140 -6.15 5.81 2.79
N ALA A 141 -5.54 6.36 3.84
CA ALA A 141 -5.58 7.79 4.13
C ALA A 141 -4.86 8.61 3.05
N MET A 142 -3.72 8.13 2.53
CA MET A 142 -3.01 8.75 1.42
C MET A 142 -3.88 8.82 0.17
N THR A 143 -4.52 7.71 -0.18
CA THR A 143 -5.41 7.63 -1.34
C THR A 143 -6.59 8.58 -1.18
N LEU A 144 -7.19 8.63 0.02
CA LEU A 144 -8.28 9.54 0.34
C LEU A 144 -7.88 11.02 0.18
N ALA A 145 -6.76 11.42 0.79
CA ALA A 145 -6.26 12.78 0.68
C ALA A 145 -5.93 13.14 -0.78
N ALA A 146 -5.29 12.24 -1.52
CA ALA A 146 -4.97 12.44 -2.92
C ALA A 146 -6.23 12.65 -3.77
N LEU A 147 -7.27 11.82 -3.61
CA LEU A 147 -8.55 11.97 -4.30
C LEU A 147 -9.21 13.33 -3.97
N ILE A 148 -9.26 13.69 -2.69
CA ILE A 148 -9.85 14.94 -2.23
C ILE A 148 -9.10 16.16 -2.81
N LEU A 149 -7.76 16.13 -2.76
CA LEU A 149 -6.91 17.22 -3.28
C LEU A 149 -6.98 17.33 -4.80
N ALA A 150 -7.02 16.19 -5.49
CA ALA A 150 -7.13 16.12 -6.95
C ALA A 150 -8.43 16.78 -7.44
N GLU A 151 -9.57 16.40 -6.84
CA GLU A 151 -10.89 16.87 -7.25
C GLU A 151 -11.13 18.35 -6.93
N ARG A 152 -10.67 18.84 -5.76
CA ARG A 152 -11.03 20.18 -5.27
C ARG A 152 -9.99 21.27 -5.47
N PHE A 153 -8.71 20.92 -5.56
CA PHE A 153 -7.64 21.93 -5.60
C PHE A 153 -6.82 21.81 -6.89
N PHE A 154 -6.43 20.60 -7.30
CA PHE A 154 -5.55 20.45 -8.45
C PHE A 154 -6.28 20.67 -9.78
N SER A 155 -7.58 20.37 -9.82
CA SER A 155 -8.51 20.70 -10.91
C SER A 155 -8.72 22.20 -11.11
N CYS A 156 -8.62 23.00 -10.03
CA CYS A 156 -8.82 24.46 -10.05
C CYS A 156 -7.57 25.25 -10.47
N GLY A 157 -6.54 24.60 -11.02
CA GLY A 157 -5.38 25.30 -11.59
C GLY A 157 -4.45 25.97 -10.57
N ILE A 158 -4.29 25.42 -9.35
CA ILE A 158 -3.34 25.96 -8.37
C ILE A 158 -1.88 25.93 -8.87
N SER A 159 -1.04 26.81 -8.33
CA SER A 159 0.36 26.93 -8.73
C SER A 159 1.15 25.64 -8.58
N LEU A 160 2.12 25.42 -9.47
CA LEU A 160 2.96 24.22 -9.44
C LEU A 160 3.73 24.07 -8.12
N ARG A 161 4.20 25.20 -7.56
CA ARG A 161 4.89 25.22 -6.25
C ARG A 161 3.97 24.74 -5.13
N LEU A 162 2.70 25.16 -5.13
CA LEU A 162 1.73 24.74 -4.13
C LEU A 162 1.42 23.24 -4.28
N LYS A 163 1.26 22.73 -5.51
CA LYS A 163 1.07 21.28 -5.75
C LYS A 163 2.18 20.44 -5.13
N TYR A 164 3.43 20.79 -5.40
CA TYR A 164 4.58 20.06 -4.85
C TYR A 164 4.71 20.20 -3.34
N ALA A 165 4.46 21.40 -2.79
CA ALA A 165 4.48 21.61 -1.34
C ALA A 165 3.39 20.78 -0.65
N THR A 166 2.15 20.79 -1.16
CA THR A 166 1.05 19.98 -0.63
C THR A 166 1.36 18.49 -0.67
N LEU A 167 1.84 17.98 -1.81
CA LEU A 167 2.24 16.57 -1.95
C LEU A 167 3.37 16.19 -0.99
N GLY A 168 4.39 17.05 -0.86
CA GLY A 168 5.50 16.83 0.06
C GLY A 168 5.05 16.77 1.51
N VAL A 169 4.23 17.72 1.96
CA VAL A 169 3.70 17.73 3.33
C VAL A 169 2.78 16.53 3.57
N LEU A 170 1.97 16.13 2.60
CA LEU A 170 1.10 14.97 2.74
C LEU A 170 1.91 13.67 2.90
N LEU A 171 2.94 13.48 2.06
CA LEU A 171 3.81 12.31 2.12
C LEU A 171 4.56 12.25 3.45
N VAL A 172 5.02 13.39 3.98
CA VAL A 172 5.68 13.43 5.30
C VAL A 172 4.68 13.13 6.41
N ASN A 173 3.51 13.77 6.42
CA ASN A 173 2.54 13.60 7.51
C ASN A 173 1.92 12.20 7.58
N ILE A 174 1.84 11.49 6.46
CA ILE A 174 1.30 10.12 6.42
C ILE A 174 2.39 9.07 6.69
N SER A 175 3.66 9.43 6.50
CA SER A 175 4.81 8.55 6.72
C SER A 175 5.37 8.59 8.16
N ILE A 176 4.77 9.35 9.08
CA ILE A 176 5.19 9.50 10.49
C ILE A 176 4.29 8.67 11.40
#